data_AF-A0A9E5Q6E3-F1
#
_entry.id   AF-A0A9E5Q6E3-F1
#
_cell.length_a   1.000
_cell.length_b   1.000
_cell.length_c   1.000
_cell.angle_alpha   90.00
_cell.angle_beta   90.00
_cell.angle_gamma   90.00
#
_symmetry.space_group_name_H-M   'P 1'
#
loop_
_entity.id
_entity.type
_entity.pdbx_description
1 polymer ?
#
loop_
_entity_poly.entity_id
_entity_poly.type
_entity_poly.pdbx_seq_one_letter_code
_entity_poly.pdbx_strand_id
1 'polypeptide(L)' 'ALLSEWLDAIKADKTPVVCVVVYGNRGYEDALLELKNTMTKSGGIPVACAAYIGEHSYSSSETPIARARPDTKDLDHA' A
#
# COMPACT_ATOMS: atom_id res chain seq x y z
N ALA A 1 -12.54 -1.75 -7.00
CA ALA A 1 -11.20 -2.25 -7.33
C ALA A 1 -11.19 -3.78 -7.25
N LEU A 2 -10.17 -4.47 -7.80
CA LEU A 2 -10.11 -5.94 -7.87
C LEU A 2 -10.23 -6.63 -6.49
N LEU A 3 -9.73 -6.00 -5.42
CA LEU A 3 -9.68 -6.57 -4.07
C LEU A 3 -10.77 -6.05 -3.12
N SER A 4 -11.69 -5.20 -3.61
CA SER A 4 -12.67 -4.52 -2.73
C SER A 4 -13.54 -5.53 -1.97
N GLU A 5 -14.07 -6.54 -2.64
CA GLU A 5 -14.91 -7.57 -2.00
C GLU A 5 -14.17 -8.34 -0.90
N TRP A 6 -12.88 -8.62 -1.11
CA TRP A 6 -12.05 -9.31 -0.12
C TRP A 6 -11.77 -8.43 1.10
N LEU A 7 -11.45 -7.15 0.88
CA LEU A 7 -11.22 -6.19 1.96
C LEU A 7 -12.51 -5.94 2.77
N ASP A 8 -13.66 -5.84 2.10
CA ASP A 8 -14.96 -5.63 2.75
C ASP A 8 -15.41 -6.84 3.59
N ALA A 9 -14.86 -8.04 3.31
CA ALA A 9 -15.09 -9.23 4.13
C ALA A 9 -14.35 -9.20 5.48
N ILE A 10 -13.37 -8.31 5.65
CA ILE A 10 -12.65 -8.14 6.92
C ILE A 10 -13.60 -7.50 7.94
N LYS A 11 -13.71 -8.13 9.12
CA LYS A 11 -14.46 -7.62 10.27
C LYS A 11 -13.51 -7.39 11.43
N ALA A 12 -13.46 -6.15 11.90
CA ALA A 12 -12.73 -5.73 13.07
C ALA A 12 -13.72 -5.16 14.11
N ASP A 13 -13.34 -5.22 15.39
CA ASP A 13 -14.07 -4.56 16.47
C ASP A 13 -13.07 -3.77 17.31
N LYS A 14 -13.11 -2.45 17.15
CA LYS A 14 -12.21 -1.49 17.81
C LYS A 14 -10.74 -1.90 17.75
N THR A 15 -10.33 -2.51 16.63
CA THR A 15 -9.01 -3.14 16.50
C THR A 15 -8.01 -2.14 15.92
N PRO A 16 -6.86 -1.88 16.57
CA PRO A 16 -5.80 -1.07 16.00
C PRO A 16 -5.27 -1.69 14.69
N VAL A 17 -5.10 -0.88 13.65
CA VAL A 17 -4.59 -1.35 12.35
C VAL A 17 -3.52 -0.41 11.79
N VAL A 18 -2.56 -0.98 11.07
CA VAL A 18 -1.58 -0.24 10.27
C VAL A 18 -1.89 -0.48 8.80
N CYS A 19 -2.17 0.58 8.05
CA CYS A 19 -2.49 0.48 6.63
C CYS A 19 -1.22 0.70 5.81
N VAL A 20 -0.86 -0.27 4.96
CA VAL A 20 0.35 -0.20 4.14
C VAL A 20 -0.01 -0.46 2.68
N VAL A 21 0.50 0.37 1.77
CA VAL A 21 0.43 0.15 0.32
C VAL A 21 1.81 0.15 -0.30
N VAL A 22 1.97 -0.56 -1.42
CA VAL A 22 3.21 -0.61 -2.20
C VAL A 22 2.92 -0.19 -3.63
N TYR A 23 3.81 0.60 -4.25
CA TYR A 23 3.64 1.07 -5.62
C TYR A 23 4.90 0.92 -6.47
N GLY A 24 4.71 0.59 -7.75
CA GLY A 24 5.77 0.24 -8.70
C GLY A 24 6.21 1.35 -9.63
N ASN A 25 6.53 2.55 -9.15
CA ASN A 25 7.10 3.70 -9.92
C ASN A 25 6.15 4.80 -10.46
N ARG A 26 4.83 4.56 -10.63
CA ARG A 26 3.90 5.61 -11.12
C ARG A 26 3.31 6.46 -9.99
N GLY A 27 3.11 5.87 -8.82
CA GLY A 27 2.51 6.48 -7.63
C GLY A 27 1.49 5.55 -6.98
N TYR A 28 1.20 5.75 -5.70
CA TYR A 28 0.14 5.03 -4.98
C TYR A 28 -1.21 5.76 -5.01
N GLU A 29 -1.22 7.03 -5.43
CA GLU A 29 -2.41 7.88 -5.53
C GLU A 29 -3.29 7.77 -4.27
N ASP A 30 -4.58 7.49 -4.43
CA ASP A 30 -5.53 7.39 -3.32
C ASP A 30 -5.54 6.01 -2.64
N ALA A 31 -4.73 5.03 -3.09
CA ALA A 31 -4.81 3.66 -2.59
C ALA A 31 -4.65 3.57 -1.06
N LEU A 32 -3.77 4.38 -0.47
CA LEU A 32 -3.58 4.41 0.99
C LEU A 32 -4.81 5.00 1.70
N LEU A 33 -5.42 6.04 1.12
CA LEU A 33 -6.63 6.67 1.63
C LEU A 33 -7.82 5.71 1.53
N GLU A 34 -7.97 5.02 0.40
CA GLU A 34 -8.99 4.00 0.20
C GLU A 34 -8.86 2.86 1.21
N LEU A 35 -7.66 2.30 1.39
CA LEU A 35 -7.40 1.24 2.36
C LEU A 35 -7.73 1.68 3.79
N LYS A 36 -7.27 2.87 4.20
CA LYS A 36 -7.60 3.44 5.52
C LYS A 36 -9.12 3.54 5.71
N ASN A 37 -9.82 4.04 4.71
CA ASN A 37 -11.28 4.22 4.77
C ASN A 37 -12.01 2.87 4.84
N THR A 38 -11.59 1.88 4.06
CA THR A 38 -12.14 0.52 4.12
C THR A 38 -11.93 -0.10 5.49
N MET A 39 -10.71 -0.06 6.03
CA MET A 39 -10.44 -0.62 7.36
C MET A 39 -11.21 0.09 8.48
N THR A 40 -11.39 1.41 8.37
CA THR A 40 -12.22 2.19 9.31
C THR A 40 -13.68 1.73 9.27
N LYS A 41 -14.24 1.54 8.06
CA LYS A 41 -15.62 1.03 7.87
C LYS A 41 -15.79 -0.38 8.45
N SER A 42 -14.75 -1.21 8.36
CA SER A 42 -14.73 -2.56 8.93
C SER A 42 -14.59 -2.62 10.45
N GLY A 43 -14.55 -1.49 11.17
CA GLY A 43 -14.38 -1.43 12.62
C GLY A 43 -12.93 -1.39 13.12
N GLY A 44 -11.98 -1.21 12.19
CA GLY A 44 -10.58 -0.95 12.51
C GLY A 44 -10.35 0.49 12.96
N ILE A 45 -9.28 0.70 13.72
CA ILE A 45 -8.80 2.01 14.18
C ILE A 45 -7.41 2.20 13.56
N PRO A 46 -7.29 2.87 12.40
CA PRO A 46 -5.99 3.13 11.80
C PRO A 46 -5.12 3.98 12.74
N VAL A 47 -4.01 3.40 13.20
CA VAL A 47 -3.05 4.07 14.09
C VAL A 47 -1.80 4.55 13.36
N ALA A 48 -1.50 3.97 12.20
CA ALA A 48 -0.44 4.39 11.30
C ALA A 48 -0.79 4.04 9.86
N CYS A 49 -0.19 4.77 8.92
CA CYS A 49 -0.36 4.58 7.48
C CYS A 49 0.98 4.79 6.78
N ALA A 50 1.33 3.95 5.81
CA ALA A 50 2.57 4.10 5.06
C ALA A 50 2.38 3.68 3.59
N ALA A 51 3.12 4.33 2.70
CA ALA A 51 3.23 3.96 1.30
C ALA A 51 4.71 3.75 0.97
N TYR A 52 5.04 2.61 0.37
CA TYR A 52 6.42 2.27 0.02
C TYR A 52 6.57 2.05 -1.48
N ILE A 53 7.63 2.59 -2.07
CA ILE A 53 7.99 2.23 -3.42
C ILE A 53 8.59 0.82 -3.44
N GLY A 54 8.26 0.05 -4.46
CA GLY A 54 8.89 -1.23 -4.74
C GLY A 54 9.19 -1.37 -6.22
N GLU A 55 10.01 -2.36 -6.55
CA GLU A 55 10.18 -2.79 -7.92
C GLU A 55 8.84 -3.20 -8.54
N HIS A 56 8.56 -2.72 -9.76
CA HIS A 56 7.30 -3.05 -10.42
C HIS A 56 7.29 -4.53 -10.78
N SER A 57 6.13 -5.19 -10.64
CA SER A 57 5.90 -6.58 -11.09
C SER A 57 6.23 -6.86 -12.58
N TYR A 58 6.24 -5.83 -13.44
CA TYR A 58 6.61 -5.94 -14.86
C TYR A 58 8.04 -5.44 -15.15
N SER A 59 8.81 -5.13 -14.10
CA SER A 59 10.23 -4.84 -14.23
C SER A 59 10.92 -6.07 -14.83
N SER A 60 11.56 -5.89 -15.97
CA SER A 60 12.34 -6.92 -16.65
C SER A 60 13.68 -6.32 -17.03
N SER A 61 14.66 -7.14 -17.47
CA SER A 61 15.94 -6.63 -17.99
C SER A 61 15.76 -5.62 -19.12
N GLU A 62 14.82 -5.88 -20.03
CA GLU A 62 14.52 -5.07 -21.21
C GLU A 62 13.71 -3.81 -20.88
N THR A 63 12.83 -3.89 -19.87
CA THR A 63 11.97 -2.80 -19.40
C THR A 63 12.15 -2.59 -17.90
N PRO A 64 13.24 -1.93 -17.46
CA PRO A 64 13.44 -1.58 -16.05
C PRO A 64 12.36 -0.64 -15.54
N ILE A 65 11.67 -0.99 -14.46
CA ILE A 65 10.70 -0.10 -13.81
C ILE A 65 10.85 -0.20 -12.30
N ALA A 66 11.36 0.87 -11.69
CA ALA A 66 11.73 0.89 -10.26
C ALA A 66 12.63 -0.30 -9.85
N ARG A 67 13.52 -0.77 -10.74
CA ARG A 67 14.41 -1.88 -10.45
C ARG A 67 15.25 -1.62 -9.19
N ALA A 68 15.37 -2.62 -8.33
CA ALA A 68 16.11 -2.58 -7.07
C ALA A 68 15.61 -1.51 -6.08
N ARG A 69 14.37 -1.04 -6.23
CA ARG A 69 13.70 -0.17 -5.26
C ARG A 69 12.89 -1.05 -4.27
N PRO A 70 12.83 -0.71 -2.97
CA PRO A 70 13.43 0.47 -2.36
C PRO A 70 14.96 0.37 -2.28
N ASP A 71 15.64 1.47 -2.59
CA ASP A 71 17.08 1.63 -2.47
C ASP A 71 17.45 2.54 -1.27
N THR A 72 18.74 2.79 -1.06
CA THR A 72 19.20 3.63 0.06
C THR A 72 18.60 5.04 0.04
N LYS A 73 18.35 5.61 -1.14
CA LYS A 73 17.73 6.94 -1.24
C LYS A 73 16.27 6.89 -0.81
N ASP A 74 15.55 5.81 -1.08
CA ASP A 74 14.17 5.67 -0.58
C ASP A 74 14.10 5.59 0.93
N LEU A 75 15.04 4.86 1.52
CA LEU A 75 15.14 4.70 2.96
C LEU A 75 15.45 6.03 3.67
N ASP A 76 16.22 6.91 3.04
CA ASP A 76 16.50 8.26 3.57
C ASP A 76 15.26 9.18 3.58
N HIS A 77 14.22 8.86 2.80
CA HIS A 77 12.96 9.63 2.73
C HIS A 77 11.79 8.97 3.49
N ALA A 78 12.04 7.87 4.19
CA ALA A 78 11.04 7.08 4.90
C ALA A 78 10.69 7.62 6.30
#